data_AF-A0A089P340-F1
#
_entry.id   AF-A0A089P340-F1
#
_cell.length_a   1.000
_cell.length_b   1.000
_cell.length_c   1.000
_cell.angle_alpha   90.00
_cell.angle_beta   90.00
_cell.angle_gamma   90.00
#
_symmetry.space_group_name_H-M   'P 1'
#
loop_
_entity.id
_entity.type
_entity.pdbx_description
1 polymer ?
#
loop_
_entity_poly.entity_id
_entity_poly.type
_entity_poly.pdbx_seq_one_letter_code
_entity_poly.pdbx_strand_id
1 'polypeptide(L)'
;MPDPTLSRRELHDLVWSTPMSKLAARYGISDVGLKKACDRHQVPTPPRGYWAKLKAGHKPKQVPLSPVTDTRLDRIRLGSSSLALPEPVRLVIEAQKAERKRAFKPAQQPALIGSGPIADVHTAVRRTVQVLRRCKPTEPAVHAAGEGLCGVWVGRDSVERAVFVLDQLARLLAGKGAPLVPTGQAMKVLVGSDTAVLVLSERRRTVAHVPNAKELAEEARRQEQLERYWRNPTRWPQPPYGRVYPETDTIWTGELSIRIEGYSDGVRRTWADGRTQRLEDLIPLVVDGIDVLLAARKAQREAREEQARQWAELERRRKLASARREREKARLAFFDGLVALRRGADDIRRALSEIDSSLSASEGGQVARMMAWGETRLREMEEELQAARIEERLTVAKLFPGEDEDELSDPLGEPAPR
;
A
#
# COMPACT_ATOMS: atom_id res chain seq x y z
N MET A 1 -8.66 22.79 -11.27
CA MET A 1 -8.84 21.37 -11.62
C MET A 1 -10.22 20.94 -11.14
N PRO A 2 -10.97 20.10 -11.88
CA PRO A 2 -12.24 19.57 -11.37
C PRO A 2 -11.99 18.68 -10.14
N ASP A 3 -12.95 18.64 -9.22
CA ASP A 3 -12.91 17.74 -8.07
C ASP A 3 -12.82 16.27 -8.57
N PRO A 4 -11.83 15.48 -8.12
CA PRO A 4 -11.71 14.08 -8.50
C PRO A 4 -12.82 13.20 -7.88
N THR A 5 -13.59 13.71 -6.91
CA THR A 5 -14.77 13.05 -6.36
C THR A 5 -16.06 13.62 -6.92
N LEU A 6 -16.92 12.75 -7.44
CA LEU A 6 -18.22 13.08 -8.01
C LEU A 6 -19.29 12.14 -7.49
N SER A 7 -20.54 12.62 -7.43
CA SER A 7 -21.68 11.76 -7.18
C SER A 7 -22.04 10.93 -8.43
N ARG A 8 -22.81 9.86 -8.24
CA ARG A 8 -23.31 9.03 -9.36
C ARG A 8 -24.22 9.82 -10.30
N ARG A 9 -24.98 10.77 -9.75
CA ARG A 9 -25.82 11.69 -10.51
C ARG A 9 -25.00 12.67 -11.33
N GLU A 10 -23.99 13.29 -10.72
CA GLU A 10 -23.09 14.21 -11.43
C GLU A 10 -22.37 13.53 -12.59
N LEU A 11 -21.90 12.28 -12.39
CA LEU A 11 -21.26 11.53 -13.48
C LEU A 11 -22.25 11.24 -14.63
N HIS A 12 -23.50 10.88 -14.32
CA HIS A 12 -24.54 10.68 -15.32
C HIS A 12 -24.75 11.96 -16.14
N ASP A 13 -25.02 13.08 -15.46
CA ASP A 13 -25.26 14.38 -16.11
C ASP A 13 -24.07 14.80 -17.00
N LEU A 14 -22.84 14.57 -16.55
CA LEU A 14 -21.63 14.86 -17.33
C LEU A 14 -21.49 13.97 -18.58
N VAL A 15 -21.77 12.68 -18.45
CA VAL A 15 -21.63 11.70 -19.55
C VAL A 15 -22.70 11.90 -20.62
N TRP A 16 -23.89 12.43 -20.26
CA TRP A 16 -24.96 12.76 -21.19
C TRP A 16 -24.89 14.18 -21.76
N SER A 17 -24.12 15.09 -21.14
CA SER A 17 -23.89 16.48 -21.62
C SER A 17 -22.60 16.66 -22.43
N THR A 18 -21.59 15.81 -22.21
CA THR A 18 -20.29 15.92 -22.87
C THR A 18 -19.85 14.59 -23.50
N PRO A 19 -19.29 14.58 -24.73
CA PRO A 19 -18.71 13.37 -25.31
C PRO A 19 -17.67 12.73 -24.39
N MET A 20 -17.75 11.41 -24.22
CA MET A 20 -16.90 10.61 -23.34
C MET A 20 -15.40 10.88 -23.54
N SER A 21 -14.93 11.11 -24.77
CA SER A 21 -13.53 11.42 -25.06
C SER A 21 -13.06 12.75 -24.47
N LYS A 22 -13.90 13.80 -24.54
CA LYS A 22 -13.63 15.11 -23.94
C LYS A 22 -13.71 15.06 -22.42
N LEU A 23 -14.72 14.35 -21.90
CA LEU A 23 -14.90 14.17 -20.46
C LEU A 23 -13.73 13.40 -19.85
N ALA A 24 -13.32 12.29 -20.48
CA ALA A 24 -12.17 11.49 -20.03
C ALA A 24 -10.87 12.32 -20.00
N ALA A 25 -10.63 13.14 -21.03
CA ALA A 25 -9.47 14.04 -21.08
C ALA A 25 -9.47 15.06 -19.92
N ARG A 26 -10.64 15.62 -19.57
CA ARG A 26 -10.79 16.59 -18.46
C ARG A 26 -10.42 16.00 -17.10
N TYR A 27 -10.67 14.70 -16.90
CA TYR A 27 -10.34 13.97 -15.67
C TYR A 27 -9.02 13.17 -15.78
N GLY A 28 -8.25 13.36 -16.86
CA GLY A 28 -6.94 12.70 -17.05
C GLY A 28 -7.00 11.17 -17.18
N ILE A 29 -8.14 10.60 -17.57
CA ILE A 29 -8.36 9.15 -17.74
C ILE A 29 -8.60 8.79 -19.22
N SER A 30 -8.49 7.51 -19.57
CA SER A 30 -8.89 7.04 -20.90
C SER A 30 -10.41 6.94 -21.02
N ASP A 31 -10.92 7.01 -22.26
CA ASP A 31 -12.32 6.77 -22.61
C ASP A 31 -12.81 5.39 -22.13
N VAL A 32 -11.98 4.35 -22.28
CA VAL A 32 -12.24 3.01 -21.74
C VAL A 32 -12.24 3.02 -20.21
N GLY A 33 -11.35 3.80 -19.58
CA GLY A 33 -11.30 3.95 -18.12
C GLY A 33 -12.56 4.61 -17.57
N LEU A 34 -13.02 5.68 -18.20
CA LEU A 34 -14.28 6.35 -17.87
C LEU A 34 -15.48 5.42 -18.07
N LYS A 35 -15.50 4.62 -19.15
CA LYS A 35 -16.56 3.62 -19.38
C LYS A 35 -16.59 2.56 -18.28
N LYS A 36 -15.44 2.04 -17.87
CA LYS A 36 -15.34 1.09 -16.74
C LYS A 36 -15.79 1.70 -15.42
N ALA A 37 -15.51 2.99 -15.18
CA ALA A 37 -16.01 3.69 -14.01
C ALA A 37 -17.55 3.79 -14.05
N CYS A 38 -18.12 4.17 -15.19
CA CYS A 38 -19.58 4.21 -15.36
C CYS A 38 -20.20 2.82 -15.11
N ASP A 39 -19.62 1.76 -15.65
CA ASP A 39 -20.14 0.39 -15.50
C ASP A 39 -20.07 -0.09 -14.04
N ARG A 40 -18.97 0.17 -13.35
CA ARG A 40 -18.80 -0.18 -11.93
C ARG A 40 -19.84 0.51 -11.04
N HIS A 41 -20.14 1.77 -11.34
CA HIS A 41 -21.09 2.58 -10.60
C HIS A 41 -22.51 2.55 -11.18
N GLN A 42 -22.78 1.62 -12.12
CA GLN A 42 -24.08 1.43 -12.75
C GLN A 42 -24.67 2.74 -13.31
N VAL A 43 -23.83 3.56 -13.92
CA VAL A 43 -24.21 4.79 -14.61
C VAL A 43 -24.42 4.46 -16.10
N PRO A 44 -25.64 4.64 -16.64
CA PRO A 44 -25.89 4.37 -18.04
C PRO A 44 -25.16 5.40 -18.91
N THR A 45 -24.47 4.92 -19.94
CA THR A 45 -23.72 5.75 -20.89
C THR A 45 -24.43 5.84 -22.23
N PRO A 46 -24.33 6.96 -22.98
CA PRO A 46 -24.91 7.10 -24.31
C PRO A 46 -24.49 5.98 -25.27
N PRO A 47 -25.42 5.41 -26.06
CA PRO A 47 -25.10 4.37 -27.03
C PRO A 47 -24.23 4.93 -28.18
N ARG A 48 -23.55 4.02 -28.89
CA ARG A 48 -22.77 4.38 -30.09
C ARG A 48 -23.67 5.11 -31.09
N GLY A 49 -23.22 6.27 -31.57
CA GLY A 49 -23.97 7.13 -32.48
C GLY A 49 -24.92 8.14 -31.83
N TYR A 50 -25.11 8.14 -30.50
CA TYR A 50 -25.92 9.14 -29.79
C TYR A 50 -25.51 10.58 -30.13
N TRP A 51 -24.21 10.88 -30.04
CA TRP A 51 -23.66 12.20 -30.35
C TRP A 51 -23.76 12.59 -31.83
N ALA A 52 -23.68 11.61 -32.73
CA ALA A 52 -23.88 11.83 -34.17
C ALA A 52 -25.35 12.17 -34.49
N LYS A 53 -26.29 11.48 -33.84
CA LYS A 53 -27.73 11.74 -33.95
C LYS A 53 -28.11 13.12 -33.39
N LEU A 54 -27.53 13.52 -32.25
CA LEU A 54 -27.69 14.87 -31.71
C LEU A 54 -27.18 15.95 -32.67
N LYS A 55 -25.99 15.75 -33.26
CA LYS A 55 -25.41 16.69 -34.23
C LYS A 55 -26.25 16.80 -35.51
N ALA A 56 -26.95 15.72 -35.88
CA ALA A 56 -27.89 15.68 -36.99
C ALA A 56 -29.30 16.23 -36.64
N GLY A 57 -29.48 16.84 -35.46
CA GLY A 57 -30.73 17.47 -35.05
C GLY A 57 -31.79 16.53 -34.46
N HIS A 58 -31.48 15.23 -34.28
CA HIS A 58 -32.39 14.29 -33.63
C HIS A 58 -32.39 14.47 -32.11
N LYS A 59 -33.50 14.09 -31.45
CA LYS A 59 -33.66 14.07 -29.99
C LYS A 59 -33.66 12.62 -29.45
N PRO A 60 -32.50 11.93 -29.45
CA PRO A 60 -32.41 10.57 -28.90
C PRO A 60 -32.74 10.55 -27.41
N LYS A 61 -33.51 9.55 -26.95
CA LYS A 61 -33.90 9.40 -25.55
C LYS A 61 -32.68 9.16 -24.66
N GLN A 62 -32.61 9.87 -23.54
CA GLN A 62 -31.63 9.62 -22.49
C GLN A 62 -32.13 8.51 -21.56
N VAL A 63 -31.24 7.61 -21.17
CA VAL A 63 -31.59 6.55 -20.21
C VAL A 63 -31.51 7.15 -18.80
N PRO A 64 -32.62 7.15 -18.03
CA PRO A 64 -32.62 7.70 -16.68
C PRO A 64 -31.74 6.85 -15.75
N LEU A 65 -31.19 7.50 -14.73
CA LEU A 65 -30.37 6.84 -13.72
C LEU A 65 -31.24 5.99 -12.79
N SER A 66 -31.04 4.67 -12.77
CA SER A 66 -31.77 3.77 -11.85
C SER A 66 -31.40 4.06 -10.39
N PRO A 67 -32.33 4.14 -9.44
CA PRO A 67 -32.00 4.28 -8.02
C PRO A 67 -31.26 3.04 -7.52
N VAL A 68 -30.24 3.23 -6.67
CA VAL A 68 -29.44 2.14 -6.08
C VAL A 68 -29.29 2.39 -4.59
N THR A 69 -29.51 1.36 -3.77
CA THR A 69 -29.50 1.43 -2.30
C THR A 69 -28.10 1.44 -1.70
N ASP A 70 -27.08 1.02 -2.47
CA ASP A 70 -25.69 0.97 -2.01
C ASP A 70 -25.03 2.35 -2.04
N THR A 71 -24.77 2.91 -0.85
CA THR A 71 -24.11 4.21 -0.66
C THR A 71 -22.67 4.24 -1.18
N ARG A 72 -22.02 3.08 -1.34
CA ARG A 72 -20.65 3.00 -1.88
C ARG A 72 -20.58 3.30 -3.37
N LEU A 73 -21.70 3.12 -4.09
CA LEU A 73 -21.75 3.38 -5.53
C LEU A 73 -21.99 4.86 -5.84
N ASP A 74 -22.43 5.66 -4.86
CA ASP A 74 -22.71 7.07 -5.06
C ASP A 74 -21.43 7.93 -5.09
N ARG A 75 -20.38 7.54 -4.34
CA ARG A 75 -19.12 8.28 -4.32
C ARG A 75 -18.14 7.75 -5.38
N ILE A 76 -18.01 8.46 -6.49
CA ILE A 76 -17.16 8.10 -7.61
C ILE A 76 -15.87 8.91 -7.58
N ARG A 77 -14.73 8.23 -7.57
CA ARG A 77 -13.43 8.88 -7.78
C ARG A 77 -13.00 8.76 -9.24
N LEU A 78 -13.12 9.84 -9.99
CA LEU A 78 -12.61 9.95 -11.35
C LEU A 78 -11.21 10.58 -11.33
N GLY A 79 -10.22 9.73 -11.54
CA GLY A 79 -8.87 10.16 -11.76
C GLY A 79 -8.01 9.00 -12.21
N SER A 80 -6.95 9.28 -12.96
CA SER A 80 -5.91 8.28 -13.16
C SER A 80 -5.19 8.08 -11.82
N SER A 81 -4.69 6.87 -11.55
CA SER A 81 -3.74 6.66 -10.44
C SER A 81 -2.56 7.64 -10.51
N SER A 82 -2.27 8.20 -11.70
CA SER A 82 -1.30 9.29 -11.83
C SER A 82 -1.72 10.62 -11.21
N LEU A 83 -3.00 10.93 -11.02
CA LEU A 83 -3.44 12.20 -10.40
C LEU A 83 -3.29 12.20 -8.87
N ALA A 84 -3.21 11.02 -8.25
CA ALA A 84 -2.94 10.86 -6.82
C ALA A 84 -1.43 10.93 -6.50
N LEU A 85 -0.57 11.06 -7.52
CA LEU A 85 0.87 11.13 -7.34
C LEU A 85 1.32 12.55 -6.97
N PRO A 86 2.43 12.67 -6.20
CA PRO A 86 3.12 13.94 -6.00
C PRO A 86 3.41 14.62 -7.34
N GLU A 87 3.24 15.95 -7.39
CA GLU A 87 3.46 16.79 -8.56
C GLU A 87 4.76 16.51 -9.35
N PRO A 88 5.93 16.31 -8.72
CA PRO A 88 7.15 15.97 -9.47
C PRO A 88 7.03 14.66 -10.25
N VAL A 89 6.36 13.65 -9.69
CA VAL A 89 6.15 12.36 -10.36
C VAL A 89 5.12 12.48 -11.48
N ARG A 90 4.11 13.34 -11.31
CA ARG A 90 3.12 13.65 -12.34
C ARG A 90 3.77 14.25 -13.58
N LEU A 91 4.62 15.24 -13.40
CA LEU A 91 5.33 15.90 -14.49
C LEU A 91 6.24 14.93 -15.24
N VAL A 92 6.94 14.03 -14.53
CA VAL A 92 7.77 12.99 -15.16
C VAL A 92 6.91 12.01 -15.99
N ILE A 93 5.77 11.55 -15.45
CA ILE A 93 4.87 10.66 -16.19
C ILE A 93 4.24 11.35 -17.40
N GLU A 94 3.86 12.63 -17.27
CA GLU A 94 3.29 13.43 -18.34
C GLU A 94 4.34 13.73 -19.43
N ALA A 95 5.56 14.09 -19.04
CA ALA A 95 6.70 14.26 -19.94
C ALA A 95 6.99 12.98 -20.71
N GLN A 96 7.03 11.82 -20.04
CA GLN A 96 7.22 10.54 -20.71
C GLN A 96 6.05 10.12 -21.59
N LYS A 97 4.79 10.42 -21.21
CA LYS A 97 3.64 10.20 -22.10
C LYS A 97 3.74 11.07 -23.36
N ALA A 98 4.17 12.32 -23.21
CA ALA A 98 4.37 13.23 -24.32
C ALA A 98 5.54 12.78 -25.20
N GLU A 99 6.63 12.33 -24.59
CA GLU A 99 7.81 11.78 -25.27
C GLU A 99 7.47 10.48 -25.99
N ARG A 100 6.70 9.57 -25.39
CA ARG A 100 6.14 8.39 -26.07
C ARG A 100 5.29 8.76 -27.27
N LYS A 101 4.46 9.80 -27.16
CA LYS A 101 3.61 10.28 -28.26
C LYS A 101 4.44 10.92 -29.38
N ARG A 102 5.60 11.51 -29.05
CA ARG A 102 6.54 12.13 -30.01
C ARG A 102 7.52 11.12 -30.62
N ALA A 103 8.00 10.15 -29.84
CA ALA A 103 8.96 9.12 -30.21
C ALA A 103 8.31 7.87 -30.81
N PHE A 104 6.97 7.78 -30.82
CA PHE A 104 6.24 6.80 -31.63
C PHE A 104 6.38 7.14 -33.12
N LYS A 105 7.57 6.89 -33.66
CA LYS A 105 7.71 6.37 -35.01
C LYS A 105 7.48 4.87 -34.88
N PRO A 106 6.64 4.21 -35.70
CA PRO A 106 6.74 2.76 -35.81
C PRO A 106 8.18 2.49 -36.22
N ALA A 107 9.00 2.02 -35.27
CA ALA A 107 10.35 1.63 -35.57
C ALA A 107 10.23 0.57 -36.65
N GLN A 108 10.72 0.88 -37.85
CA GLN A 108 11.07 -0.16 -38.79
C GLN A 108 11.98 -1.09 -38.01
N GLN A 109 11.53 -2.33 -37.87
CA GLN A 109 12.21 -3.42 -37.21
C GLN A 109 13.72 -3.24 -37.37
N PRO A 110 14.52 -3.07 -36.29
CA PRO A 110 15.85 -3.63 -36.35
C PRO A 110 15.58 -5.12 -36.60
N ALA A 111 15.96 -5.63 -37.76
CA ALA A 111 15.76 -7.01 -38.14
C ALA A 111 16.36 -7.93 -37.05
N LEU A 112 15.53 -8.35 -36.10
CA LEU A 112 15.95 -9.18 -34.98
C LEU A 112 15.67 -10.64 -35.25
N ILE A 113 16.01 -11.07 -36.46
CA ILE A 113 16.32 -12.46 -36.81
C ILE A 113 17.35 -12.38 -37.94
N GLY A 114 18.59 -11.95 -37.62
CA GLY A 114 19.63 -11.71 -38.63
C GLY A 114 21.00 -12.32 -38.36
N SER A 115 21.41 -12.61 -37.12
CA SER A 115 22.76 -13.15 -36.89
C SER A 115 22.86 -14.06 -35.67
N GLY A 116 22.31 -15.27 -35.77
CA GLY A 116 22.67 -16.39 -34.90
C GLY A 116 22.58 -16.16 -33.37
N PRO A 117 23.10 -17.10 -32.57
CA PRO A 117 23.16 -16.96 -31.12
C PRO A 117 24.13 -15.84 -30.72
N ILE A 118 23.72 -14.98 -29.77
CA ILE A 118 24.60 -13.94 -29.22
C ILE A 118 25.77 -14.60 -28.50
N ALA A 119 26.99 -14.42 -29.01
CA ALA A 119 28.20 -15.01 -28.44
C ALA A 119 28.72 -14.19 -27.25
N ASP A 120 28.83 -12.88 -27.39
CA ASP A 120 29.22 -11.98 -26.31
C ASP A 120 28.00 -11.44 -25.56
N VAL A 121 27.80 -11.98 -24.36
CA VAL A 121 26.70 -11.62 -23.48
C VAL A 121 27.22 -10.84 -22.28
N HIS A 122 26.47 -9.80 -21.88
CA HIS A 122 26.76 -8.98 -20.71
C HIS A 122 27.04 -9.82 -19.45
N THR A 123 28.04 -9.39 -18.67
CA THR A 123 28.57 -10.12 -17.50
C THR A 123 27.51 -10.50 -16.48
N ALA A 124 26.56 -9.58 -16.21
CA ALA A 124 25.45 -9.78 -15.28
C ALA A 124 24.55 -10.98 -15.64
N VAL A 125 24.32 -11.24 -16.94
CA VAL A 125 23.37 -12.28 -17.38
C VAL A 125 24.06 -13.54 -17.93
N ARG A 126 25.40 -13.50 -18.10
CA ARG A 126 26.23 -14.59 -18.66
C ARG A 126 25.94 -15.95 -18.02
N ARG A 127 25.89 -16.04 -16.68
CA ARG A 127 25.57 -17.30 -15.97
C ARG A 127 24.16 -17.80 -16.30
N THR A 128 23.18 -16.89 -16.39
CA THR A 128 21.80 -17.24 -16.76
C THR A 128 21.73 -17.79 -18.18
N VAL A 129 22.42 -17.15 -19.14
CA VAL A 129 22.46 -17.61 -20.53
C VAL A 129 23.11 -18.99 -20.66
N GLN A 130 24.18 -19.27 -19.90
CA GLN A 130 24.80 -20.60 -19.88
C GLN A 130 23.82 -21.69 -19.41
N VAL A 131 23.00 -21.41 -18.39
CA VAL A 131 21.98 -22.35 -17.92
C VAL A 131 20.88 -22.52 -18.97
N LEU A 132 20.39 -21.43 -19.55
CA LEU A 132 19.33 -21.48 -20.56
C LEU A 132 19.74 -22.29 -21.81
N ARG A 133 20.99 -22.14 -22.27
CA ARG A 133 21.53 -22.86 -23.44
C ARG A 133 21.90 -24.33 -23.17
N ARG A 134 22.03 -24.74 -21.90
CA ARG A 134 22.30 -26.14 -21.52
C ARG A 134 21.04 -27.03 -21.52
N CYS A 135 19.89 -26.49 -21.91
CA CYS A 135 18.64 -27.24 -22.02
C CYS A 135 18.80 -28.49 -22.88
N LYS A 136 18.39 -29.64 -22.34
CA LYS A 136 18.33 -30.88 -23.10
C LYS A 136 17.16 -30.82 -24.10
N PRO A 137 17.26 -31.46 -25.27
CA PRO A 137 16.17 -31.49 -26.25
C PRO A 137 14.87 -32.15 -25.75
N THR A 138 14.95 -32.94 -24.69
CA THR A 138 13.84 -33.69 -24.08
C THR A 138 12.99 -32.86 -23.13
N GLU A 139 13.46 -31.68 -22.70
CA GLU A 139 12.76 -30.84 -21.74
C GLU A 139 11.95 -29.75 -22.48
N PRO A 140 10.64 -29.59 -22.20
CA PRO A 140 9.81 -28.61 -22.89
C PRO A 140 10.09 -27.16 -22.48
N ALA A 141 10.77 -26.95 -21.35
CA ALA A 141 11.03 -25.65 -20.76
C ALA A 141 12.32 -25.62 -19.96
N VAL A 142 12.86 -24.42 -19.78
CA VAL A 142 14.07 -24.18 -19.00
C VAL A 142 13.78 -23.21 -17.87
N HIS A 143 14.23 -23.57 -16.68
CA HIS A 143 14.18 -22.72 -15.52
C HIS A 143 15.58 -22.36 -15.05
N ALA A 144 15.96 -21.10 -15.20
CA ALA A 144 17.24 -20.57 -14.73
C ALA A 144 17.02 -19.77 -13.44
N ALA A 145 16.91 -20.48 -12.31
CA ALA A 145 16.81 -19.90 -10.98
C ALA A 145 17.85 -20.51 -10.03
N GLY A 146 18.47 -19.67 -9.19
CA GLY A 146 19.58 -20.04 -8.30
C GLY A 146 20.55 -18.88 -8.08
N GLU A 147 21.41 -18.94 -7.07
CA GLU A 147 22.28 -17.81 -6.69
C GLU A 147 23.09 -17.26 -7.90
N GLY A 148 22.97 -15.94 -8.15
CA GLY A 148 23.61 -15.29 -9.30
C GLY A 148 22.90 -15.51 -10.65
N LEU A 149 21.66 -16.01 -10.67
CA LEU A 149 20.81 -16.14 -11.86
C LEU A 149 19.64 -15.14 -11.86
N CYS A 150 19.06 -14.89 -13.04
CA CYS A 150 18.02 -13.88 -13.22
C CYS A 150 16.59 -14.38 -12.97
N GLY A 151 16.39 -15.66 -12.61
CA GLY A 151 15.06 -16.22 -12.30
C GLY A 151 14.13 -16.30 -13.51
N VAL A 152 14.60 -16.89 -14.60
CA VAL A 152 13.87 -16.91 -15.88
C VAL A 152 13.22 -18.27 -16.11
N TRP A 153 11.95 -18.28 -16.52
CA TRP A 153 11.24 -19.50 -16.89
C TRP A 153 10.58 -19.34 -18.25
N VAL A 154 11.12 -20.05 -19.25
CA VAL A 154 10.74 -19.94 -20.65
C VAL A 154 10.71 -21.31 -21.33
N GLY A 155 9.91 -21.44 -22.38
CA GLY A 155 9.90 -22.60 -23.26
C GLY A 155 11.20 -22.68 -24.07
N ARG A 156 11.53 -23.87 -24.55
CA ARG A 156 12.75 -24.12 -25.33
C ARG A 156 12.90 -23.18 -26.54
N ASP A 157 11.81 -22.95 -27.26
CA ASP A 157 11.82 -22.14 -28.49
C ASP A 157 12.02 -20.64 -28.21
N SER A 158 11.78 -20.21 -26.97
CA SER A 158 11.93 -18.82 -26.53
C SER A 158 13.29 -18.52 -25.91
N VAL A 159 14.20 -19.51 -25.81
CA VAL A 159 15.49 -19.36 -25.12
C VAL A 159 16.33 -18.23 -25.72
N GLU A 160 16.57 -18.22 -27.03
CA GLU A 160 17.41 -17.19 -27.65
C GLU A 160 16.75 -15.80 -27.64
N ARG A 161 15.41 -15.75 -27.69
CA ARG A 161 14.66 -14.49 -27.51
C ARG A 161 14.84 -13.94 -26.10
N ALA A 162 14.74 -14.79 -25.08
CA ALA A 162 14.97 -14.40 -23.69
C ALA A 162 16.42 -13.95 -23.47
N VAL A 163 17.40 -14.63 -24.09
CA VAL A 163 18.82 -14.24 -24.06
C VAL A 163 19.02 -12.84 -24.65
N PHE A 164 18.42 -12.56 -25.81
CA PHE A 164 18.49 -11.23 -26.43
C PHE A 164 17.91 -10.15 -25.51
N VAL A 165 16.71 -10.38 -24.97
CA VAL A 165 16.04 -9.43 -24.08
C VAL A 165 16.89 -9.15 -22.83
N LEU A 166 17.46 -10.19 -22.20
CA LEU A 166 18.30 -10.05 -21.02
C LEU A 166 19.59 -9.28 -21.30
N ASP A 167 20.27 -9.59 -22.40
CA ASP A 167 21.52 -8.92 -22.79
C ASP A 167 21.30 -7.43 -23.06
N GLN A 168 20.30 -7.10 -23.88
CA GLN A 168 19.98 -5.71 -24.22
C GLN A 168 19.51 -4.92 -22.99
N LEU A 169 18.67 -5.51 -22.15
CA LEU A 169 18.24 -4.89 -20.90
C LEU A 169 19.45 -4.59 -20.00
N ALA A 170 20.36 -5.55 -19.83
CA ALA A 170 21.56 -5.36 -19.01
C ALA A 170 22.50 -4.27 -19.56
N ARG A 171 22.73 -4.23 -20.88
CA ARG A 171 23.59 -3.22 -21.53
C ARG A 171 23.00 -1.81 -21.41
N LEU A 172 21.71 -1.64 -21.69
CA LEU A 172 21.05 -0.33 -21.61
C LEU A 172 20.99 0.19 -20.16
N LEU A 173 20.69 -0.68 -19.21
CA LEU A 173 20.66 -0.32 -17.78
C LEU A 173 22.05 0.04 -17.24
N ALA A 174 23.09 -0.71 -17.64
CA ALA A 174 24.47 -0.37 -17.30
C ALA A 174 24.89 0.99 -17.88
N GLY A 175 24.50 1.30 -19.12
CA GLY A 175 24.75 2.60 -19.76
C GLY A 175 24.10 3.79 -19.04
N LYS A 176 22.98 3.57 -18.33
CA LYS A 176 22.31 4.58 -17.50
C LYS A 176 22.82 4.63 -16.04
N GLY A 177 23.87 3.88 -15.70
CA GLY A 177 24.42 3.84 -14.33
C GLY A 177 23.57 3.06 -13.33
N ALA A 178 22.65 2.21 -13.80
CA ALA A 178 21.74 1.42 -12.99
C ALA A 178 21.95 -0.09 -13.26
N PRO A 179 23.06 -0.70 -12.83
CA PRO A 179 23.42 -2.05 -13.26
C PRO A 179 22.42 -3.10 -12.80
N LEU A 180 22.19 -4.08 -13.68
CA LEU A 180 21.35 -5.25 -13.40
C LEU A 180 22.10 -6.23 -12.50
N VAL A 181 21.49 -6.62 -11.37
CA VAL A 181 22.03 -7.56 -10.39
C VAL A 181 21.13 -8.79 -10.28
N PRO A 182 21.59 -9.98 -10.65
CA PRO A 182 20.82 -11.21 -10.48
C PRO A 182 20.64 -11.58 -9.00
N THR A 183 19.43 -11.94 -8.58
CA THR A 183 19.12 -12.34 -7.18
C THR A 183 18.57 -13.75 -7.04
N GLY A 184 18.71 -14.53 -8.10
CA GLY A 184 18.38 -15.95 -8.18
C GLY A 184 16.98 -16.25 -8.65
N GLN A 185 15.96 -15.70 -7.99
CA GLN A 185 14.56 -15.84 -8.44
C GLN A 185 14.07 -14.67 -9.29
N ALA A 186 14.87 -13.61 -9.37
CA ALA A 186 14.57 -12.39 -10.12
C ALA A 186 15.88 -11.65 -10.44
N MET A 187 15.75 -10.50 -11.09
CA MET A 187 16.85 -9.56 -11.30
C MET A 187 16.50 -8.20 -10.68
N LYS A 188 17.46 -7.54 -10.06
CA LYS A 188 17.27 -6.25 -9.39
C LYS A 188 18.05 -5.16 -10.11
N VAL A 189 17.52 -3.96 -10.11
CA VAL A 189 18.21 -2.73 -10.52
C VAL A 189 18.34 -1.85 -9.29
N LEU A 190 19.55 -1.34 -9.04
CA LEU A 190 19.84 -0.46 -7.91
C LEU A 190 20.22 0.92 -8.42
N VAL A 191 19.57 1.95 -7.87
CA VAL A 191 19.96 3.36 -8.04
C VAL A 191 19.94 4.02 -6.67
N GLY A 192 21.12 4.26 -6.10
CA GLY A 192 21.25 4.70 -4.70
C GLY A 192 20.69 3.66 -3.72
N SER A 193 19.73 4.08 -2.90
CA SER A 193 19.01 3.22 -1.94
C SER A 193 17.72 2.61 -2.49
N ASP A 194 17.29 3.00 -3.69
CA ASP A 194 16.07 2.52 -4.31
C ASP A 194 16.35 1.29 -5.19
N THR A 195 15.51 0.28 -5.06
CA THR A 195 15.64 -0.98 -5.81
C THR A 195 14.39 -1.27 -6.62
N ALA A 196 14.55 -1.84 -7.81
CA ALA A 196 13.46 -2.36 -8.63
C ALA A 196 13.71 -3.83 -8.96
N VAL A 197 12.77 -4.71 -8.60
CA VAL A 197 12.85 -6.15 -8.87
C VAL A 197 12.09 -6.45 -10.16
N LEU A 198 12.75 -7.07 -11.14
CA LEU A 198 12.21 -7.45 -12.43
C LEU A 198 12.14 -8.96 -12.56
N VAL A 199 11.10 -9.43 -13.23
CA VAL A 199 10.87 -10.83 -13.56
C VAL A 199 10.57 -10.95 -15.04
N LEU A 200 11.32 -11.79 -15.74
CA LEU A 200 11.08 -12.17 -17.12
C LEU A 200 10.41 -13.55 -17.13
N SER A 201 9.21 -13.63 -17.73
CA SER A 201 8.43 -14.87 -17.78
C SER A 201 7.72 -15.04 -19.11
N GLU A 202 7.62 -16.27 -19.57
CA GLU A 202 6.78 -16.63 -20.70
C GLU A 202 5.35 -16.96 -20.27
N ARG A 203 4.38 -16.50 -21.06
CA ARG A 203 2.98 -16.85 -20.84
C ARG A 203 2.75 -18.32 -21.14
N ARG A 204 2.11 -19.00 -20.19
CA ARG A 204 1.72 -20.40 -20.29
C ARG A 204 0.23 -20.49 -20.57
N ARG A 205 -0.15 -21.42 -21.45
CA ARG A 205 -1.55 -21.77 -21.70
C ARG A 205 -1.77 -23.21 -21.28
N THR A 206 -2.71 -23.42 -20.39
CA THR A 206 -3.15 -24.75 -19.96
C THR A 206 -4.27 -25.22 -20.89
N VAL A 207 -4.14 -26.42 -21.46
CA VAL A 207 -5.15 -27.05 -22.33
C VAL A 207 -5.46 -28.44 -21.77
N ALA A 208 -6.68 -28.93 -21.94
CA ALA A 208 -7.03 -30.30 -21.54
C ALA A 208 -6.09 -31.29 -22.24
N HIS A 209 -5.48 -32.17 -21.45
CA HIS A 209 -4.58 -33.18 -21.98
C HIS A 209 -5.39 -34.14 -22.87
N VAL A 210 -4.85 -34.46 -24.04
CA VAL A 210 -5.45 -35.43 -24.95
C VAL A 210 -4.71 -36.74 -24.75
N PRO A 211 -5.30 -37.73 -24.04
CA PRO A 211 -4.61 -38.96 -23.71
C PRO A 211 -4.25 -39.74 -24.96
N ASN A 212 -3.02 -40.24 -25.02
CA ASN A 212 -2.59 -41.12 -26.09
C ASN A 212 -3.08 -42.57 -25.86
N ALA A 213 -2.97 -43.43 -26.88
CA ALA A 213 -3.46 -44.81 -26.81
C ALA A 213 -2.77 -45.66 -25.71
N LYS A 214 -1.52 -45.34 -25.34
CA LYS A 214 -0.80 -46.04 -24.26
C LYS A 214 -1.29 -45.59 -22.89
N GLU A 215 -1.48 -44.29 -22.69
CA GLU A 215 -2.02 -43.70 -21.45
C GLU A 215 -3.46 -44.17 -21.18
N LEU A 216 -4.28 -44.31 -22.23
CA LEU A 216 -5.61 -44.90 -22.12
C LEU A 216 -5.56 -46.38 -21.72
N ALA A 217 -4.62 -47.15 -22.26
CA ALA A 217 -4.46 -48.56 -21.90
C ALA A 217 -3.94 -48.74 -20.47
N GLU A 218 -3.06 -47.85 -19.99
CA GLU A 218 -2.59 -47.85 -18.61
C GLU A 218 -3.68 -47.41 -17.62
N GLU A 219 -4.50 -46.42 -17.97
CA GLU A 219 -5.66 -46.03 -17.18
C GLU A 219 -6.69 -47.17 -17.10
N ALA A 220 -6.94 -47.89 -18.20
CA ALA A 220 -7.82 -49.06 -18.19
C ALA A 220 -7.30 -50.18 -17.26
N ARG A 221 -5.99 -50.46 -17.29
CA ARG A 221 -5.34 -51.42 -16.38
C ARG A 221 -5.47 -51.00 -14.92
N ARG A 222 -5.32 -49.71 -14.64
CA ARG A 222 -5.49 -49.13 -13.31
C ARG A 222 -6.95 -49.27 -12.84
N GLN A 223 -7.93 -48.99 -13.70
CA GLN A 223 -9.35 -49.16 -13.37
C GLN A 223 -9.66 -50.62 -13.03
N GLU A 224 -9.13 -51.57 -13.80
CA GLU A 224 -9.27 -53.00 -13.52
C GLU A 224 -8.66 -53.39 -12.16
N GLN A 225 -7.47 -52.87 -11.83
CA GLN A 225 -6.85 -53.07 -10.52
C GLN A 225 -7.70 -52.48 -9.39
N LEU A 226 -8.29 -51.30 -9.60
CA LEU A 226 -9.17 -50.65 -8.64
C LEU A 226 -10.45 -51.46 -8.41
N GLU A 227 -11.05 -52.02 -9.47
CA GLU A 227 -12.19 -52.91 -9.37
C GLU A 227 -11.85 -54.20 -8.60
N ARG A 228 -10.68 -54.81 -8.87
CA ARG A 228 -10.20 -55.99 -8.13
C ARG A 228 -10.00 -55.67 -6.65
N TYR A 229 -9.41 -54.51 -6.33
CA TYR A 229 -9.27 -54.00 -4.97
C TYR A 229 -10.62 -53.84 -4.27
N TRP A 230 -11.60 -53.17 -4.90
CA TRP A 230 -12.94 -52.99 -4.31
C TRP A 230 -13.71 -54.30 -4.12
N ARG A 231 -13.47 -55.31 -4.97
CA ARG A 231 -14.07 -56.64 -4.80
C ARG A 231 -13.50 -57.40 -3.59
N ASN A 232 -12.22 -57.23 -3.28
CA ASN A 232 -11.59 -57.89 -2.14
C ASN A 232 -10.33 -57.13 -1.67
N PRO A 233 -10.50 -56.15 -0.75
CA PRO A 233 -9.40 -55.31 -0.27
C PRO A 233 -8.32 -56.05 0.53
N THR A 234 -8.63 -57.22 1.08
CA THR A 234 -7.68 -58.06 1.83
C THR A 234 -6.80 -58.92 0.93
N ARG A 235 -7.22 -59.19 -0.31
CA ARG A 235 -6.48 -60.03 -1.27
C ARG A 235 -5.67 -59.23 -2.29
N TRP A 236 -6.12 -58.01 -2.63
CA TRP A 236 -5.51 -57.21 -3.68
C TRP A 236 -4.92 -55.90 -3.14
N PRO A 237 -3.70 -55.51 -3.57
CA PRO A 237 -3.09 -54.27 -3.14
C PRO A 237 -3.82 -53.06 -3.74
N GLN A 238 -3.83 -51.95 -2.98
CA GLN A 238 -4.42 -50.71 -3.44
C GLN A 238 -3.59 -50.11 -4.60
N PRO A 239 -4.21 -49.77 -5.75
CA PRO A 239 -3.51 -49.07 -6.83
C PRO A 239 -3.16 -47.63 -6.41
N PRO A 240 -2.21 -46.96 -7.09
CA PRO A 240 -1.85 -45.55 -6.80
C PRO A 240 -3.08 -44.64 -6.77
N TYR A 241 -3.03 -43.43 -6.22
CA TYR A 241 -4.16 -42.49 -6.29
C TYR A 241 -4.05 -41.57 -7.52
N GLY A 242 -5.19 -41.17 -8.13
CA GLY A 242 -5.25 -40.24 -9.28
C GLY A 242 -5.13 -40.87 -10.68
N ARG A 243 -5.55 -40.17 -11.74
CA ARG A 243 -5.43 -40.67 -13.14
C ARG A 243 -3.96 -40.94 -13.52
N VAL A 244 -3.73 -41.88 -14.44
CA VAL A 244 -2.39 -42.22 -14.95
C VAL A 244 -1.79 -41.07 -15.76
N TYR A 245 -2.62 -40.33 -16.48
CA TYR A 245 -2.20 -39.18 -17.28
C TYR A 245 -2.61 -37.85 -16.62
N PRO A 246 -1.87 -36.75 -16.86
CA PRO A 246 -2.23 -35.42 -16.37
C PRO A 246 -3.58 -34.97 -16.92
N GLU A 247 -4.36 -34.19 -16.16
CA GLU A 247 -5.62 -33.64 -16.67
C GLU A 247 -5.40 -32.53 -17.71
N THR A 248 -4.23 -31.90 -17.69
CA THR A 248 -3.91 -30.75 -18.53
C THR A 248 -2.46 -30.73 -19.02
N ASP A 249 -2.27 -30.33 -20.27
CA ASP A 249 -0.97 -30.01 -20.86
C ASP A 249 -0.67 -28.51 -20.75
N THR A 250 0.60 -28.19 -20.46
CA THR A 250 1.09 -26.81 -20.43
C THR A 250 1.79 -26.48 -21.75
N ILE A 251 1.22 -25.55 -22.51
CA ILE A 251 1.79 -25.05 -23.77
C ILE A 251 2.54 -23.74 -23.50
N TRP A 252 3.80 -23.72 -23.94
CA TRP A 252 4.66 -22.55 -24.00
C TRP A 252 4.31 -21.75 -25.24
N THR A 253 3.75 -20.55 -25.06
CA THR A 253 3.10 -19.79 -26.14
C THR A 253 4.09 -18.95 -26.96
N GLY A 254 5.33 -18.80 -26.50
CA GLY A 254 6.30 -17.86 -27.04
C GLY A 254 6.03 -16.40 -26.64
N GLU A 255 4.95 -16.08 -25.93
CA GLU A 255 4.65 -14.71 -25.50
C GLU A 255 5.47 -14.34 -24.26
N LEU A 256 6.52 -13.54 -24.42
CA LEU A 256 7.38 -13.08 -23.32
C LEU A 256 6.79 -11.86 -22.62
N SER A 257 7.05 -11.76 -21.30
CA SER A 257 6.64 -10.62 -20.48
C SER A 257 7.67 -10.26 -19.42
N ILE A 258 7.94 -8.97 -19.28
CA ILE A 258 8.71 -8.38 -18.17
C ILE A 258 7.75 -7.71 -17.20
N ARG A 259 7.89 -8.04 -15.92
CA ARG A 259 7.14 -7.42 -14.83
C ARG A 259 8.08 -6.85 -13.79
N ILE A 260 7.79 -5.64 -13.30
CA ILE A 260 8.42 -5.07 -12.11
C ILE A 260 7.56 -5.38 -10.88
N GLU A 261 8.14 -5.96 -9.83
CA GLU A 261 7.45 -6.28 -8.58
C GLU A 261 7.23 -5.06 -7.66
N GLY A 262 6.36 -5.24 -6.66
CA GLY A 262 6.01 -4.23 -5.67
C GLY A 262 4.64 -3.58 -5.89
N TYR A 263 4.45 -2.36 -5.41
CA TYR A 263 3.32 -1.49 -5.74
C TYR A 263 3.88 -0.20 -6.35
N SER A 264 3.16 0.39 -7.29
CA SER A 264 3.51 1.70 -7.83
C SER A 264 2.25 2.42 -8.23
N ASP A 265 2.09 3.64 -7.72
CA ASP A 265 1.00 4.51 -8.13
C ASP A 265 1.31 5.06 -9.53
N GLY A 266 0.42 4.80 -10.49
CA GLY A 266 0.39 5.42 -11.82
C GLY A 266 1.49 5.03 -12.80
N VAL A 267 2.55 4.34 -12.38
CA VAL A 267 3.65 3.88 -13.26
C VAL A 267 3.33 2.51 -13.86
N ARG A 268 3.64 2.33 -15.15
CA ARG A 268 3.49 1.03 -15.84
C ARG A 268 4.53 0.05 -15.31
N ARG A 269 4.11 -1.19 -15.05
CA ARG A 269 4.96 -2.24 -14.47
C ARG A 269 5.08 -3.51 -15.29
N THR A 270 4.29 -3.63 -16.36
CA THR A 270 4.26 -4.86 -17.16
C THR A 270 4.32 -4.52 -18.63
N TRP A 271 5.27 -5.14 -19.31
CA TRP A 271 5.47 -5.10 -20.75
C TRP A 271 5.46 -6.54 -21.24
N ALA A 272 4.71 -6.80 -22.30
CA ALA A 272 4.51 -8.14 -22.81
C ALA A 272 4.34 -8.10 -24.32
N ASP A 273 4.64 -9.22 -24.94
CA ASP A 273 4.29 -9.51 -26.33
C ASP A 273 2.79 -9.25 -26.55
N GLY A 274 2.49 -8.66 -27.69
CA GLY A 274 1.13 -8.43 -28.15
C GLY A 274 0.96 -8.85 -29.60
N ARG A 275 -0.23 -8.60 -30.14
CA ARG A 275 -0.53 -8.90 -31.55
C ARG A 275 0.32 -8.10 -32.53
N THR A 276 0.71 -6.88 -32.14
CA THR A 276 1.37 -5.89 -33.01
C THR A 276 2.73 -5.44 -32.48
N GLN A 277 3.16 -5.95 -31.33
CA GLN A 277 4.39 -5.51 -30.65
C GLN A 277 5.12 -6.73 -30.09
N ARG A 278 6.46 -6.69 -30.13
CA ARG A 278 7.32 -7.69 -29.51
C ARG A 278 8.04 -7.08 -28.31
N LEU A 279 8.37 -7.89 -27.32
CA LEU A 279 9.04 -7.47 -26.10
C LEU A 279 10.41 -6.85 -26.40
N GLU A 280 11.09 -7.36 -27.43
CA GLU A 280 12.37 -6.87 -27.96
C GLU A 280 12.29 -5.39 -28.37
N ASP A 281 11.19 -4.97 -28.98
CA ASP A 281 10.97 -3.56 -29.37
C ASP A 281 10.63 -2.67 -28.18
N LEU A 282 10.14 -3.27 -27.09
CA LEU A 282 9.73 -2.55 -25.88
C LEU A 282 10.88 -2.33 -24.90
N ILE A 283 12.08 -2.88 -25.14
CA ILE A 283 13.21 -2.80 -24.19
C ILE A 283 13.53 -1.34 -23.79
N PRO A 284 13.66 -0.37 -24.72
CA PRO A 284 13.89 1.03 -24.32
C PRO A 284 12.78 1.57 -23.41
N LEU A 285 11.52 1.23 -23.69
CA LEU A 285 10.37 1.64 -22.88
C LEU A 285 10.33 0.97 -21.49
N VAL A 286 10.88 -0.24 -21.37
CA VAL A 286 11.05 -0.92 -20.09
C VAL A 286 12.07 -0.16 -19.25
N VAL A 287 13.23 0.17 -19.83
CA VAL A 287 14.30 0.92 -19.15
C VAL A 287 13.81 2.29 -18.70
N ASP A 288 13.15 3.05 -19.58
CA ASP A 288 12.58 4.35 -19.22
C ASP A 288 11.50 4.23 -18.13
N GLY A 289 10.76 3.13 -18.11
CA GLY A 289 9.78 2.84 -17.06
C GLY A 289 10.42 2.55 -15.71
N ILE A 290 11.58 1.88 -15.69
CA ILE A 290 12.37 1.63 -14.48
C ILE A 290 12.88 2.95 -13.91
N ASP A 291 13.41 3.85 -14.75
CA ASP A 291 13.92 5.15 -14.32
C ASP A 291 12.83 5.98 -13.62
N VAL A 292 11.62 6.05 -14.20
CA VAL A 292 10.49 6.75 -13.59
C VAL A 292 10.07 6.11 -12.29
N LEU A 293 10.04 4.78 -12.24
CA LEU A 293 9.66 4.07 -11.04
C LEU A 293 10.63 4.37 -9.89
N LEU A 294 11.93 4.38 -10.16
CA LEU A 294 12.95 4.66 -9.17
C LEU A 294 12.91 6.13 -8.72
N ALA A 295 12.72 7.08 -9.66
CA ALA A 295 12.52 8.49 -9.33
C ALA A 295 11.26 8.72 -8.47
N ALA A 296 10.16 8.03 -8.79
CA ALA A 296 8.93 8.08 -8.01
C ALA A 296 9.11 7.53 -6.59
N ARG A 297 9.84 6.41 -6.45
CA ARG A 297 10.15 5.81 -5.13
C ARG A 297 11.01 6.72 -4.27
N LYS A 298 12.01 7.38 -4.87
CA LYS A 298 12.84 8.37 -4.19
C LYS A 298 11.99 9.53 -3.66
N ALA A 299 11.16 10.15 -4.50
CA ALA A 299 10.28 11.25 -4.11
C ALA A 299 9.28 10.84 -3.01
N GLN A 300 8.73 9.62 -3.08
CA GLN A 300 7.85 9.07 -2.04
C GLN A 300 8.58 8.77 -0.73
N ARG A 301 9.88 8.45 -0.74
CA ARG A 301 10.66 8.30 0.49
C ARG A 301 10.87 9.66 1.15
N GLU A 302 11.34 10.64 0.40
CA GLU A 302 11.59 12.00 0.89
C GLU A 302 10.31 12.63 1.48
N ALA A 303 9.18 12.54 0.78
CA ALA A 303 7.90 13.03 1.29
C ALA A 303 7.43 12.31 2.56
N ARG A 304 7.67 10.99 2.68
CA ARG A 304 7.35 10.24 3.92
C ARG A 304 8.25 10.64 5.07
N GLU A 305 9.53 10.89 4.82
CA GLU A 305 10.47 11.37 5.85
C GLU A 305 10.09 12.76 6.34
N GLU A 306 9.73 13.68 5.44
CA GLU A 306 9.23 15.01 5.80
C GLU A 306 7.92 14.93 6.60
N GLN A 307 6.96 14.13 6.14
CA GLN A 307 5.71 13.91 6.86
C GLN A 307 5.95 13.27 8.24
N ALA A 308 6.88 12.32 8.35
CA ALA A 308 7.24 11.71 9.61
C ALA A 308 7.85 12.73 10.58
N ARG A 309 8.72 13.64 10.10
CA ARG A 309 9.26 14.73 10.90
C ARG A 309 8.16 15.68 11.40
N GLN A 310 7.25 16.08 10.50
CA GLN A 310 6.12 16.95 10.86
C GLN A 310 5.17 16.27 11.85
N TRP A 311 4.89 14.98 11.67
CA TRP A 311 4.04 14.21 12.56
C TRP A 311 4.67 14.02 13.93
N ALA A 312 5.96 13.67 13.99
CA ALA A 312 6.70 13.52 15.24
C ALA A 312 6.74 14.82 16.04
N GLU A 313 6.97 15.96 15.36
CA GLU A 313 6.94 17.28 16.01
C GLU A 313 5.53 17.62 16.51
N LEU A 314 4.48 17.41 15.70
CA LEU A 314 3.11 17.63 16.13
C LEU A 314 2.71 16.72 17.31
N GLU A 315 3.17 15.47 17.30
CA GLU A 315 2.93 14.53 18.39
C GLU A 315 3.64 14.96 19.68
N ARG A 316 4.90 15.41 19.57
CA ARG A 316 5.65 16.00 20.70
C ARG A 316 4.89 17.18 21.29
N ARG A 317 4.47 18.14 20.45
CA ARG A 317 3.70 19.33 20.89
C ARG A 317 2.37 18.95 21.54
N ARG A 318 1.68 17.92 21.03
CA ARG A 318 0.45 17.40 21.64
C ARG A 318 0.69 16.76 23.00
N LYS A 319 1.80 16.04 23.19
CA LYS A 319 2.18 15.49 24.50
C LYS A 319 2.42 16.62 25.51
N LEU A 320 3.15 17.67 25.13
CA LEU A 320 3.35 18.86 25.96
C LEU A 320 2.02 19.54 26.31
N ALA A 321 1.13 19.75 25.33
CA ALA A 321 -0.19 20.32 25.57
C ALA A 321 -1.05 19.47 26.53
N SER A 322 -1.05 18.15 26.37
CA SER A 322 -1.75 17.25 27.29
C SER A 322 -1.18 17.32 28.71
N ALA A 323 0.15 17.34 28.84
CA ALA A 323 0.81 17.45 30.14
C ALA A 323 0.50 18.80 30.83
N ARG A 324 0.43 19.91 30.07
CA ARG A 324 -0.01 21.21 30.60
C ARG A 324 -1.44 21.15 31.13
N ARG A 325 -2.36 20.52 30.41
CA ARG A 325 -3.75 20.35 30.85
C ARG A 325 -3.86 19.49 32.12
N GLU A 326 -3.08 18.42 32.21
CA GLU A 326 -3.03 17.59 33.43
C GLU A 326 -2.41 18.36 34.60
N ARG A 327 -1.36 19.17 34.38
CA ARG A 327 -0.83 20.07 35.40
C ARG A 327 -1.87 21.08 35.85
N GLU A 328 -2.63 21.66 34.94
CA GLU A 328 -3.68 22.63 35.28
C GLU A 328 -4.81 21.99 36.11
N LYS A 329 -5.24 20.77 35.76
CA LYS A 329 -6.16 19.99 36.60
C LYS A 329 -5.57 19.72 37.99
N ALA A 330 -4.29 19.36 38.06
CA ALA A 330 -3.61 19.09 39.32
C ALA A 330 -3.47 20.36 40.19
N ARG A 331 -3.24 21.53 39.57
CA ARG A 331 -3.25 22.84 40.27
C ARG A 331 -4.61 23.11 40.89
N LEU A 332 -5.68 22.96 40.13
CA LEU A 332 -7.04 23.15 40.62
C LEU A 332 -7.36 22.17 41.76
N ALA A 333 -7.07 20.88 41.57
CA ALA A 333 -7.29 19.86 42.59
C ALA A 333 -6.47 20.13 43.88
N PHE A 334 -5.26 20.66 43.76
CA PHE A 334 -4.44 21.04 44.90
C PHE A 334 -5.08 22.19 45.69
N PHE A 335 -5.54 23.24 45.01
CA PHE A 335 -6.26 24.34 45.65
C PHE A 335 -7.56 23.89 46.30
N ASP A 336 -8.37 23.09 45.61
CA ASP A 336 -9.61 22.52 46.15
C ASP A 336 -9.33 21.70 47.41
N GLY A 337 -8.24 20.93 47.42
CA GLY A 337 -7.77 20.18 48.58
C GLY A 337 -7.39 21.07 49.76
N LEU A 338 -6.66 22.18 49.53
CA LEU A 338 -6.32 23.15 50.57
C LEU A 338 -7.56 23.83 51.14
N VAL A 339 -8.51 24.23 50.28
CA VAL A 339 -9.78 24.84 50.71
C VAL A 339 -10.59 23.87 51.57
N ALA A 340 -10.68 22.60 51.17
CA ALA A 340 -11.37 21.57 51.94
C ALA A 340 -10.70 21.32 53.30
N LEU A 341 -9.37 21.24 53.32
CA LEU A 341 -8.60 21.06 54.56
C LEU A 341 -8.81 22.23 55.53
N ARG A 342 -8.76 23.47 55.02
CA ARG A 342 -9.01 24.68 55.81
C ARG A 342 -10.42 24.73 56.38
N ARG A 343 -11.44 24.45 55.55
CA ARG A 343 -12.83 24.36 56.01
C ARG A 343 -13.01 23.32 57.11
N GLY A 344 -12.45 22.12 56.91
CA GLY A 344 -12.51 21.06 57.92
C GLY A 344 -11.84 21.45 59.24
N ALA A 345 -10.70 22.15 59.20
CA ALA A 345 -10.03 22.65 60.39
C ALA A 345 -10.89 23.71 61.11
N ASP A 346 -11.49 24.65 60.36
CA ASP A 346 -12.36 25.68 60.91
C ASP A 346 -13.65 25.08 61.54
N ASP A 347 -14.22 24.05 60.91
CA ASP A 347 -15.40 23.33 61.41
C ASP A 347 -15.08 22.55 62.70
N ILE A 348 -13.94 21.84 62.75
CA ILE A 348 -13.49 21.14 63.97
C ILE A 348 -13.23 22.14 65.09
N ARG A 349 -12.53 23.25 64.80
CA ARG A 349 -12.26 24.30 65.79
C ARG A 349 -13.54 24.87 66.39
N ARG A 350 -14.55 25.12 65.54
CA ARG A 350 -15.86 25.59 65.97
C ARG A 350 -16.55 24.57 66.87
N ALA A 351 -16.63 23.31 66.44
CA ALA A 351 -17.26 22.24 67.21
C ALA A 351 -16.59 22.04 68.58
N LEU A 352 -15.25 22.05 68.63
CA LEU A 352 -14.50 21.96 69.88
C LEU A 352 -14.83 23.15 70.81
N SER A 353 -14.89 24.38 70.29
CA SER A 353 -15.22 25.56 71.10
C SER A 353 -16.65 25.57 71.64
N GLU A 354 -17.62 25.10 70.84
CA GLU A 354 -19.02 25.00 71.25
C GLU A 354 -19.19 23.94 72.35
N ILE A 355 -18.55 22.79 72.21
CA ILE A 355 -18.61 21.69 73.19
C ILE A 355 -17.89 22.09 74.49
N ASP A 356 -16.71 22.71 74.40
CA ASP A 356 -15.95 23.19 75.57
C ASP A 356 -16.75 24.20 76.39
N SER A 357 -17.46 25.12 75.74
CA SER A 357 -18.34 26.09 76.41
C SER A 357 -19.52 25.45 77.17
N SER A 358 -19.90 24.22 76.83
CA SER A 358 -20.99 23.46 77.45
C SER A 358 -20.54 22.51 78.56
N LEU A 359 -19.23 22.22 78.65
CA LEU A 359 -18.64 21.26 79.59
C LEU A 359 -18.09 21.96 80.83
N SER A 360 -18.99 22.49 81.66
CA SER A 360 -18.64 22.84 83.03
C SER A 360 -18.63 21.57 83.91
N ALA A 361 -17.43 21.01 84.14
CA ALA A 361 -17.06 20.11 85.25
C ALA A 361 -17.39 18.60 85.19
N SER A 362 -16.79 17.85 84.24
CA SER A 362 -16.60 16.40 84.43
C SER A 362 -15.26 15.94 83.85
N GLU A 363 -14.18 16.05 84.62
CA GLU A 363 -12.86 15.56 84.24
C GLU A 363 -12.82 14.03 84.16
N GLY A 364 -12.42 13.47 83.02
CA GLY A 364 -12.13 12.04 82.84
C GLY A 364 -13.12 11.20 82.00
N GLY A 365 -14.18 11.81 81.48
CA GLY A 365 -15.19 11.12 80.65
C GLY A 365 -14.76 10.79 79.21
N GLN A 366 -15.58 9.99 78.49
CA GLN A 366 -15.36 9.68 77.06
C GLN A 366 -15.28 10.95 76.19
N VAL A 367 -16.04 11.99 76.56
CA VAL A 367 -16.07 13.28 75.86
C VAL A 367 -14.71 14.01 75.96
N ALA A 368 -14.04 13.98 77.11
CA ALA A 368 -12.71 14.58 77.27
C ALA A 368 -11.65 13.91 76.36
N ARG A 369 -11.72 12.58 76.19
CA ARG A 369 -10.85 11.86 75.24
C ARG A 369 -11.15 12.21 73.78
N MET A 370 -12.43 12.38 73.44
CA MET A 370 -12.84 12.84 72.10
C MET A 370 -12.33 14.25 71.81
N MET A 371 -12.41 15.16 72.79
CA MET A 371 -11.88 16.53 72.67
C MET A 371 -10.37 16.53 72.45
N ALA A 372 -9.60 15.81 73.28
CA ALA A 372 -8.14 15.69 73.12
C ALA A 372 -7.73 15.08 71.76
N TRP A 373 -8.50 14.10 71.26
CA TRP A 373 -8.31 13.56 69.91
C TRP A 373 -8.61 14.61 68.84
N GLY A 374 -9.71 15.36 68.98
CA GLY A 374 -10.10 16.43 68.07
C GLY A 374 -9.08 17.57 68.01
N GLU A 375 -8.51 17.97 69.15
CA GLU A 375 -7.43 18.97 69.24
C GLU A 375 -6.15 18.49 68.54
N THR A 376 -5.80 17.21 68.73
CA THR A 376 -4.66 16.60 68.03
C THR A 376 -4.90 16.61 66.53
N ARG A 377 -6.11 16.22 66.10
CA ARG A 377 -6.50 16.23 64.68
C ARG A 377 -6.50 17.63 64.08
N LEU A 378 -6.97 18.63 64.82
CA LEU A 378 -6.93 20.03 64.41
C LEU A 378 -5.48 20.49 64.19
N ARG A 379 -4.58 20.17 65.13
CA ARG A 379 -3.15 20.50 65.02
C ARG A 379 -2.50 19.88 63.79
N GLU A 380 -2.77 18.60 63.50
CA GLU A 380 -2.29 17.94 62.29
C GLU A 380 -2.79 18.64 61.01
N MET A 381 -4.07 19.04 60.98
CA MET A 381 -4.65 19.73 59.83
C MET A 381 -4.07 21.15 59.65
N GLU A 382 -3.82 21.86 60.75
CA GLU A 382 -3.19 23.19 60.72
C GLU A 382 -1.72 23.13 60.31
N GLU A 383 -0.99 22.08 60.69
CA GLU A 383 0.38 21.81 60.25
C GLU A 383 0.46 21.62 58.73
N GLU A 384 -0.46 20.84 58.15
CA GLU A 384 -0.58 20.67 56.70
C GLU A 384 -0.97 21.96 55.95
N LEU A 385 -1.52 22.95 56.64
CA LEU A 385 -1.85 24.28 56.10
C LEU A 385 -0.70 25.30 56.25
N GLN A 386 0.41 24.94 56.89
CA GLN A 386 1.54 25.84 57.03
C GLN A 386 2.23 26.09 55.68
N ALA A 387 2.68 27.32 55.46
CA ALA A 387 3.32 27.74 54.21
C ALA A 387 4.52 26.84 53.82
N ALA A 388 5.35 26.45 54.79
CA ALA A 388 6.51 25.57 54.55
C ALA A 388 6.09 24.18 54.05
N ARG A 389 5.01 23.62 54.60
CA ARG A 389 4.48 22.31 54.21
C ARG A 389 3.81 22.35 52.83
N ILE A 390 3.10 23.44 52.55
CA ILE A 390 2.54 23.72 51.22
C ILE A 390 3.67 23.81 50.18
N GLU A 391 4.73 24.58 50.46
CA GLU A 391 5.88 24.76 49.58
C GLU A 391 6.57 23.42 49.25
N GLU A 392 6.79 22.57 50.26
CA GLU A 392 7.34 21.22 50.08
C GLU A 392 6.48 20.39 49.12
N ARG A 393 5.16 20.39 49.34
CA ARG A 393 4.21 19.64 48.50
C ARG A 393 4.15 20.18 47.06
N LEU A 394 4.21 21.49 46.88
CA LEU A 394 4.25 22.13 45.57
C LEU A 394 5.53 21.79 44.80
N THR A 395 6.68 21.76 45.50
CA THR A 395 7.99 21.42 44.94
C THR A 395 8.00 19.97 44.46
N VAL A 396 7.53 19.03 45.28
CA VAL A 396 7.45 17.60 44.93
C VAL A 396 6.51 17.37 43.74
N ALA A 397 5.37 18.07 43.70
CA ALA A 397 4.38 17.91 42.64
C ALA A 397 4.69 18.72 41.36
N LYS A 398 5.73 19.58 41.36
CA LYS A 398 6.11 20.45 40.24
C LYS A 398 4.93 21.21 39.61
N LEU A 399 4.02 21.71 40.45
CA LEU A 399 2.79 22.36 39.98
C LEU A 399 3.04 23.79 39.47
N PHE A 400 3.98 24.51 40.07
CA PHE A 400 4.30 25.91 39.73
C PHE A 400 5.82 26.06 39.48
N PRO A 401 6.35 25.48 38.39
CA PRO A 401 7.76 25.69 38.03
C PRO A 401 8.03 27.16 37.64
N GLY A 402 9.26 27.62 37.81
CA GLY A 402 9.71 28.91 37.28
C GLY A 402 9.77 28.90 35.74
N GLU A 403 9.77 30.08 35.11
CA GLU A 403 9.73 30.22 33.64
C GLU A 403 10.90 29.49 32.94
N ASP A 404 12.09 29.50 33.56
CA ASP A 404 13.30 28.84 33.05
C ASP A 404 13.33 27.32 33.32
N GLU A 405 12.47 26.82 34.20
CA GLU A 405 12.41 25.41 34.61
C GLU A 405 11.18 24.67 34.04
N ASP A 406 10.32 25.35 33.28
CA ASP A 406 9.12 24.73 32.74
C ASP A 406 9.42 23.85 31.52
N GLU A 407 9.68 22.57 31.80
CA GLU A 407 9.85 21.50 30.81
C GLU A 407 8.64 21.33 29.86
N LEU A 408 7.46 21.88 30.21
CA LEU A 408 6.24 21.81 29.41
C LEU A 408 6.00 23.05 28.55
N SER A 409 6.89 24.03 28.59
CA SER A 409 6.80 25.23 27.77
C SER A 409 6.92 24.90 26.28
N ASP A 410 6.02 25.46 25.47
CA ASP A 410 6.04 25.36 24.01
C ASP A 410 6.00 26.79 23.44
N PRO A 411 7.10 27.30 22.84
CA PRO A 411 7.19 28.67 22.33
C PRO A 411 6.23 28.92 21.15
N LEU A 412 5.70 27.86 20.53
CA LEU A 412 4.77 27.95 19.40
C LEU A 412 3.29 27.83 19.83
N GLY A 413 2.99 27.76 21.13
CA GLY A 413 1.63 27.72 21.66
C GLY A 413 0.93 26.37 21.56
N GLU A 414 -0.40 26.33 21.74
CA GLU A 414 -1.17 25.08 21.66
C GLU A 414 -1.28 24.55 20.22
N PRO A 415 -1.01 23.26 19.97
CA PRO A 415 -1.23 22.65 18.67
C PRO A 415 -2.73 22.50 18.36
N ALA A 416 -3.08 22.47 17.06
CA ALA A 416 -4.46 22.31 16.62
C ALA A 416 -5.14 21.04 17.19
N PRO A 417 -6.44 21.12 17.53
CA PRO A 417 -7.20 19.98 18.06
C PRO A 417 -7.26 18.82 17.07
N ARG A 418 -7.50 17.61 17.60
CA ARG A 418 -7.56 16.36 16.84
C ARG A 418 -8.81 16.24 16.00
#